data_AF-A0A357L229-F1
#
_entry.id   AF-A0A357L229-F1
#
_cell.length_a   1.000
_cell.length_b   1.000
_cell.length_c   1.000
_cell.angle_alpha   90.00
_cell.angle_beta   90.00
_cell.angle_gamma   90.00
#
_symmetry.space_group_name_H-M   'P 1'
#
loop_
_entity.id
_entity.type
_entity.pdbx_description
1 polymer ?
#
loop_
_entity_poly.entity_id
_entity_poly.type
_entity_poly.pdbx_seq_one_letter_code
_entity_poly.pdbx_strand_id
1 'polypeptide(L)'
;MRAISLSFAVLALAACTKAPENPAAAAGDAAAGRDLFVQKGCVLCHSINGVGGRAAPVLDAADDFVTPDALEFAARMWRGAPAMVEFQSLELGYVIDLTGADIANLSAFVASRAEQEKLLESSIPEPMRNSLLDERYWETEDWSDFMANGQEGYGDPEPPEGETPNP
;
A
#
# COMPACT_ATOMS: atom_id res chain seq x y z
N MET A 1 -32.44 -70.21 -5.47
CA MET A 1 -32.59 -69.14 -4.46
C MET A 1 -31.27 -68.39 -4.37
N ARG A 2 -31.32 -67.06 -4.41
CA ARG A 2 -30.16 -66.16 -4.64
C ARG A 2 -29.31 -66.00 -3.38
N ALA A 3 -28.00 -66.24 -3.48
CA ALA A 3 -27.04 -65.88 -2.44
C ALA A 3 -26.65 -64.40 -2.58
N ILE A 4 -26.74 -63.70 -1.46
CA ILE A 4 -26.69 -62.24 -1.31
C ILE A 4 -25.22 -61.81 -1.29
N SER A 5 -24.83 -60.91 -2.19
CA SER A 5 -23.51 -60.26 -2.18
C SER A 5 -23.56 -59.05 -1.25
N LEU A 6 -22.92 -59.10 -0.08
CA LEU A 6 -22.73 -57.93 0.77
C LEU A 6 -21.40 -57.26 0.40
N SER A 7 -21.46 -56.29 -0.50
CA SER A 7 -20.39 -55.29 -0.62
C SER A 7 -20.62 -54.20 0.42
N PHE A 8 -19.86 -54.22 1.51
CA PHE A 8 -19.73 -53.07 2.40
C PHE A 8 -18.83 -52.04 1.69
N ALA A 9 -19.45 -51.13 0.94
CA ALA A 9 -18.79 -49.89 0.57
C ALA A 9 -18.69 -49.02 1.82
N VAL A 10 -17.53 -49.02 2.46
CA VAL A 10 -17.20 -48.04 3.50
C VAL A 10 -17.04 -46.70 2.80
N LEU A 11 -18.11 -45.90 2.87
CA LEU A 11 -18.12 -44.51 2.44
C LEU A 11 -17.23 -43.72 3.41
N ALA A 12 -15.94 -43.60 3.09
CA ALA A 12 -15.06 -42.68 3.79
C ALA A 12 -15.54 -41.26 3.47
N LEU A 13 -16.37 -40.71 4.35
CA LEU A 13 -16.71 -39.31 4.39
C LEU A 13 -15.44 -38.55 4.80
N ALA A 14 -14.57 -38.27 3.83
CA ALA A 14 -13.54 -37.27 3.98
C ALA A 14 -14.29 -35.95 4.19
N ALA A 15 -14.50 -35.59 5.45
CA ALA A 15 -14.88 -34.25 5.83
C ALA A 15 -13.81 -33.34 5.24
N CYS A 16 -14.14 -32.62 4.17
CA CYS A 16 -13.48 -31.37 3.87
C CYS A 16 -13.67 -30.53 5.12
N THR A 17 -12.65 -30.48 5.96
CA THR A 17 -12.51 -29.38 6.92
C THR A 17 -12.69 -28.13 6.10
N LYS A 18 -13.83 -27.46 6.29
CA LYS A 18 -14.13 -26.15 5.73
C LYS A 18 -12.86 -25.33 5.94
N ALA A 19 -12.20 -24.93 4.85
CA ALA A 19 -11.17 -23.89 4.93
C ALA A 19 -11.77 -22.74 5.75
N PRO A 20 -10.99 -22.06 6.62
CA PRO A 20 -11.53 -20.94 7.38
C PRO A 20 -12.27 -20.04 6.39
N GLU A 21 -13.57 -19.92 6.61
CA GLU A 21 -14.45 -19.12 5.80
C GLU A 21 -13.88 -17.71 5.80
N ASN A 22 -13.27 -17.31 4.67
CA ASN A 22 -12.63 -16.01 4.52
C ASN A 22 -13.70 -14.94 4.79
N PRO A 23 -13.70 -14.31 5.98
CA PRO A 23 -14.74 -13.38 6.32
C PRO A 23 -14.23 -12.04 5.79
N ALA A 24 -14.26 -11.85 4.47
CA ALA A 24 -13.91 -10.59 3.81
C ALA A 24 -12.68 -9.90 4.41
N ALA A 25 -11.45 -10.30 4.05
CA ALA A 25 -10.21 -9.52 4.29
C ALA A 25 -10.28 -8.66 5.57
N ALA A 26 -10.12 -9.30 6.75
CA ALA A 26 -10.31 -8.73 8.08
C ALA A 26 -10.42 -7.20 8.09
N ALA A 27 -11.62 -6.66 8.35
CA ALA A 27 -11.87 -5.22 8.44
C ALA A 27 -10.73 -4.58 9.23
N GLY A 28 -9.88 -3.81 8.53
CA GLY A 28 -8.62 -3.33 9.10
C GLY A 28 -8.83 -2.48 10.35
N ASP A 29 -7.80 -2.42 11.18
CA ASP A 29 -7.76 -1.53 12.34
C ASP A 29 -7.24 -0.15 11.91
N ALA A 30 -8.15 0.84 11.90
CA ALA A 30 -7.83 2.21 11.50
C ALA A 30 -6.84 2.89 12.46
N ALA A 31 -6.85 2.56 13.75
CA ALA A 31 -5.88 3.12 14.70
C ALA A 31 -4.48 2.54 14.44
N ALA A 32 -4.40 1.23 14.19
CA ALA A 32 -3.15 0.60 13.76
C ALA A 32 -2.67 1.16 12.40
N GLY A 33 -3.59 1.44 11.48
CA GLY A 33 -3.30 2.06 10.19
C GLY A 33 -2.72 3.48 10.31
N ARG A 34 -3.23 4.30 11.24
CA ARG A 34 -2.64 5.62 11.55
C ARG A 34 -1.18 5.47 11.99
N ASP A 35 -0.93 4.52 12.89
CA ASP A 35 0.41 4.33 13.42
C ASP A 35 1.35 3.78 12.35
N LEU A 36 0.87 2.89 11.47
CA LEU A 36 1.60 2.38 10.31
C LEU A 36 1.93 3.48 9.29
N PHE A 37 1.02 4.42 9.05
CA PHE A 37 1.22 5.53 8.12
C PHE A 37 2.47 6.36 8.47
N VAL A 38 2.74 6.54 9.77
CA VAL A 38 3.96 7.19 10.25
C VAL A 38 5.15 6.22 10.25
N GLN A 39 4.98 5.02 10.79
CA GLN A 39 6.09 4.06 10.98
C GLN A 39 6.69 3.55 9.66
N LYS A 40 5.87 3.38 8.63
CA LYS A 40 6.31 2.93 7.30
C LYS A 40 6.87 4.08 6.46
N GLY A 41 6.79 5.34 6.92
CA GLY A 41 7.29 6.50 6.20
C GLY A 41 6.32 7.10 5.18
N CYS A 42 5.07 6.61 5.09
CA CYS A 42 4.08 7.15 4.15
C CYS A 42 3.84 8.66 4.37
N VAL A 43 3.89 9.10 5.63
CA VAL A 43 3.74 10.50 6.05
C VAL A 43 4.81 11.45 5.50
N LEU A 44 5.96 10.92 5.04
CA LEU A 44 7.04 11.75 4.50
C LEU A 44 6.65 12.41 3.18
N CYS A 45 5.83 11.73 2.36
CA CYS A 45 5.37 12.23 1.08
C CYS A 45 3.88 12.61 1.10
N HIS A 46 3.04 11.79 1.73
CA HIS A 46 1.60 11.99 1.77
C HIS A 46 1.18 12.82 2.98
N SER A 47 0.18 13.69 2.79
CA SER A 47 -0.47 14.42 3.87
C SER A 47 -1.90 13.97 4.10
N ILE A 48 -2.34 14.11 5.36
CA ILE A 48 -3.72 13.95 5.81
C ILE A 48 -4.06 15.14 6.71
N ASN A 49 -5.13 15.86 6.40
CA ASN A 49 -5.57 17.09 7.08
C ASN A 49 -4.43 18.12 7.24
N GLY A 50 -3.55 18.20 6.23
CA GLY A 50 -2.38 19.08 6.24
C GLY A 50 -1.20 18.61 7.09
N VAL A 51 -1.26 17.41 7.68
CA VAL A 51 -0.15 16.79 8.43
C VAL A 51 0.59 15.80 7.53
N GLY A 52 1.90 16.02 7.34
CA GLY A 52 2.77 15.20 6.50
C GLY A 52 3.34 15.96 5.32
N GLY A 53 3.96 15.23 4.38
CA GLY A 53 4.54 15.79 3.17
C GLY A 53 3.50 16.27 2.14
N ARG A 54 3.98 17.01 1.15
CA ARG A 54 3.21 17.51 0.00
C ARG A 54 3.72 16.96 -1.33
N ALA A 55 4.74 16.10 -1.27
CA ALA A 55 5.33 15.31 -2.33
C ALA A 55 4.59 13.98 -2.65
N ALA A 56 3.33 13.83 -2.25
CA ALA A 56 2.38 12.93 -2.90
C ALA A 56 0.93 13.46 -2.81
N PRO A 57 -0.06 12.84 -3.48
CA PRO A 57 -1.46 13.21 -3.32
C PRO A 57 -1.92 13.13 -1.86
N VAL A 58 -2.80 14.05 -1.46
CA VAL A 58 -3.43 14.03 -0.12
C VAL A 58 -4.32 12.79 0.03
N LEU A 59 -4.40 12.26 1.25
CA LEU A 59 -5.16 11.05 1.57
C LEU A 59 -6.33 11.33 2.54
N ASP A 60 -6.83 12.57 2.54
CA ASP A 60 -7.97 12.99 3.34
C ASP A 60 -9.19 12.10 3.05
N ALA A 61 -9.88 11.68 4.11
CA ALA A 61 -11.13 10.95 3.99
C ALA A 61 -12.19 11.85 3.32
N ALA A 62 -12.70 11.45 2.17
CA ALA A 62 -13.74 12.19 1.46
C ALA A 62 -15.14 11.92 2.04
N ASP A 63 -15.98 12.97 2.06
CA ASP A 63 -17.30 12.94 2.72
C ASP A 63 -18.31 11.98 2.03
N ASP A 64 -18.11 11.68 0.75
CA ASP A 64 -18.99 10.82 -0.07
C ASP A 64 -18.36 9.45 -0.41
N PHE A 65 -17.22 9.13 0.20
CA PHE A 65 -16.47 7.95 -0.18
C PHE A 65 -17.02 6.69 0.52
N VAL A 66 -17.53 5.76 -0.28
CA VAL A 66 -17.65 4.35 0.12
C VAL A 66 -16.27 3.94 0.63
N THR A 67 -16.19 3.48 1.87
CA THR A 67 -14.94 2.98 2.47
C THR A 67 -14.28 2.06 1.44
N PRO A 68 -13.13 2.44 0.84
CA PRO A 68 -12.49 1.56 -0.11
C PRO A 68 -12.20 0.27 0.65
N ASP A 69 -12.75 -0.84 0.15
CA ASP A 69 -12.26 -2.12 0.63
C ASP A 69 -10.75 -2.19 0.34
N ALA A 70 -10.04 -3.01 1.11
CA ALA A 70 -8.58 -3.07 1.03
C ALA A 70 -8.07 -3.36 -0.40
N LEU A 71 -8.89 -4.00 -1.24
CA LEU A 71 -8.54 -4.29 -2.62
C LEU A 71 -8.65 -3.05 -3.52
N GLU A 72 -9.68 -2.22 -3.37
CA GLU A 72 -9.77 -0.94 -4.08
C GLU A 72 -8.65 0.02 -3.65
N PHE A 73 -8.31 0.04 -2.36
CA PHE A 73 -7.14 0.79 -1.88
C PHE A 73 -5.85 0.28 -2.54
N ALA A 74 -5.63 -1.04 -2.57
CA ALA A 74 -4.48 -1.64 -3.25
C ALA A 74 -4.47 -1.35 -4.76
N ALA A 75 -5.63 -1.37 -5.44
CA ALA A 75 -5.73 -1.06 -6.86
C ALA A 75 -5.35 0.39 -7.17
N ARG A 76 -5.66 1.32 -6.27
CA ARG A 76 -5.20 2.73 -6.37
C ARG A 76 -3.70 2.84 -6.18
N MET A 77 -3.16 2.20 -5.16
CA MET A 77 -1.71 2.14 -4.94
C MET A 77 -1.01 1.54 -6.17
N TRP A 78 -1.56 0.48 -6.77
CA TRP A 78 -1.01 -0.16 -7.95
C TRP A 78 -0.87 0.80 -9.14
N ARG A 79 -1.86 1.68 -9.36
CA ARG A 79 -1.78 2.71 -10.41
C ARG A 79 -0.67 3.74 -10.15
N GLY A 80 -0.38 4.05 -8.89
CA GLY A 80 0.70 4.95 -8.48
C GLY A 80 2.05 4.27 -8.26
N ALA A 81 2.13 2.95 -8.36
CA ALA A 81 3.30 2.18 -7.94
C ALA A 81 4.60 2.58 -8.64
N PRO A 82 4.65 2.83 -9.97
CA PRO A 82 5.90 3.24 -10.63
C PRO A 82 6.49 4.52 -10.03
N ALA A 83 5.68 5.56 -9.82
CA ALA A 83 6.13 6.80 -9.21
C ALA A 83 6.52 6.61 -7.74
N MET A 84 5.73 5.85 -6.97
CA MET A 84 6.05 5.56 -5.57
C MET A 84 7.39 4.81 -5.43
N VAL A 85 7.64 3.80 -6.27
CA VAL A 85 8.90 3.03 -6.23
C VAL A 85 10.10 3.91 -6.57
N GLU A 86 9.98 4.78 -7.57
CA GLU A 86 11.04 5.71 -7.94
C GLU A 86 11.34 6.69 -6.78
N PHE A 87 10.32 7.39 -6.28
CA PHE A 87 10.52 8.37 -5.20
C PHE A 87 10.98 7.72 -3.89
N GLN A 88 10.49 6.53 -3.56
CA GLN A 88 10.98 5.80 -2.39
C GLN A 88 12.45 5.40 -2.55
N SER A 89 12.87 4.97 -3.74
CA SER A 89 14.28 4.68 -4.03
C SER A 89 15.16 5.92 -3.89
N LEU A 90 14.71 7.06 -4.43
CA LEU A 90 15.48 8.31 -4.42
C LEU A 90 15.55 8.96 -3.03
N GLU A 91 14.42 9.05 -2.33
CA GLU A 91 14.30 9.84 -1.10
C GLU A 91 14.50 9.00 0.17
N LEU A 92 14.14 7.72 0.15
CA LEU A 92 14.26 6.81 1.30
C LEU A 92 15.44 5.83 1.15
N GLY A 93 15.87 5.55 -0.09
CA GLY A 93 16.89 4.54 -0.38
C GLY A 93 16.38 3.09 -0.34
N TYR A 94 15.07 2.88 -0.19
CA TYR A 94 14.43 1.56 -0.18
C TYR A 94 12.95 1.67 -0.55
N VAL A 95 12.37 0.56 -1.01
CA VAL A 95 10.92 0.45 -1.23
C VAL A 95 10.24 -0.10 0.02
N ILE A 96 9.15 0.53 0.43
CA ILE A 96 8.34 0.15 1.60
C ILE A 96 7.67 -1.20 1.33
N ASP A 97 7.97 -2.19 2.19
CA ASP A 97 7.30 -3.49 2.17
C ASP A 97 6.01 -3.47 3.00
N LEU A 98 4.93 -4.03 2.42
CA LEU A 98 3.60 -4.07 3.02
C LEU A 98 3.03 -5.49 2.96
N THR A 99 2.57 -5.97 4.11
CA THR A 99 1.78 -7.20 4.19
C THR A 99 0.32 -6.94 3.83
N GLY A 100 -0.46 -8.00 3.58
CA GLY A 100 -1.90 -7.86 3.41
C GLY A 100 -2.62 -7.24 4.62
N ALA A 101 -2.10 -7.47 5.83
CA ALA A 101 -2.62 -6.85 7.05
C ALA A 101 -2.28 -5.35 7.11
N ASP A 102 -1.08 -4.96 6.67
CA ASP A 102 -0.70 -3.54 6.58
C ASP A 102 -1.64 -2.80 5.63
N ILE A 103 -1.91 -3.38 4.45
CA ILE A 103 -2.84 -2.81 3.45
C ILE A 103 -4.25 -2.67 4.05
N ALA A 104 -4.75 -3.69 4.74
CA ALA A 104 -6.08 -3.63 5.37
C ALA A 104 -6.17 -2.50 6.41
N ASN A 105 -5.17 -2.38 7.28
CA ASN A 105 -5.14 -1.34 8.33
C ASN A 105 -4.97 0.06 7.74
N LEU A 106 -4.07 0.24 6.77
CA LEU A 106 -3.87 1.51 6.07
C LEU A 106 -5.15 1.93 5.32
N SER A 107 -5.82 0.99 4.64
CA SER A 107 -7.11 1.24 3.99
C SER A 107 -8.18 1.69 4.99
N ALA A 108 -8.26 1.03 6.15
CA ALA A 108 -9.19 1.41 7.21
C ALA A 108 -8.89 2.80 7.79
N PHE A 109 -7.61 3.15 7.91
CA PHE A 109 -7.19 4.49 8.37
C PHE A 109 -7.53 5.59 7.37
N VAL A 110 -7.20 5.40 6.09
CA VAL A 110 -7.52 6.38 5.02
C VAL A 110 -9.02 6.59 4.89
N ALA A 111 -9.83 5.60 5.25
CA ALA A 111 -11.29 5.70 5.27
C ALA A 111 -11.88 6.29 6.57
N SER A 112 -11.08 6.50 7.62
CA SER A 112 -11.58 6.85 8.96
C SER A 112 -11.25 8.29 9.34
N ARG A 113 -12.19 9.20 9.10
CA ARG A 113 -12.07 10.61 9.54
C ARG A 113 -11.75 10.71 11.04
N ALA A 114 -12.41 9.91 11.87
CA ALA A 114 -12.19 9.90 13.32
C ALA A 114 -10.76 9.53 13.73
N GLU A 115 -10.07 8.67 12.97
CA GLU A 115 -8.66 8.37 13.22
C GLU A 115 -7.73 9.39 12.54
N GLN A 116 -8.12 9.95 11.38
CA GLN A 116 -7.37 11.03 10.72
C GLN A 116 -7.30 12.31 11.55
N GLU A 117 -8.36 12.65 12.29
CA GLU A 117 -8.36 13.80 13.23
C GLU A 117 -7.36 13.62 14.39
N LYS A 118 -6.91 12.39 14.64
CA LYS A 118 -5.90 12.07 15.66
C LYS A 118 -4.47 12.08 15.11
N LEU A 119 -4.29 12.19 13.80
CA LEU A 119 -2.97 12.40 13.21
C LEU A 119 -2.59 13.87 13.39
N LEU A 120 -1.64 14.14 14.27
CA LEU A 120 -1.13 15.47 14.56
C LEU A 120 0.33 15.56 14.13
N GLU A 121 0.85 16.77 13.95
CA GLU A 121 2.29 16.97 13.70
C GLU A 121 3.14 16.33 14.82
N SER A 122 2.67 16.39 16.07
CA SER A 122 3.30 15.72 17.21
C SER A 122 3.33 14.19 17.11
N SER A 123 2.49 13.59 16.26
CA SER A 123 2.49 12.14 16.01
C SER A 123 3.68 11.69 15.16
N ILE A 124 4.36 12.63 14.48
CA ILE A 124 5.55 12.36 13.67
C ILE A 124 6.80 12.61 14.54
N PRO A 125 7.68 11.62 14.76
CA PRO A 125 8.97 11.81 15.40
C PRO A 125 9.79 12.96 14.82
N GLU A 126 10.47 13.72 15.67
CA GLU A 126 11.22 14.92 15.28
C GLU A 126 12.21 14.71 14.12
N PRO A 127 12.99 13.61 14.07
CA PRO A 127 13.88 13.37 12.93
C PRO A 127 13.14 13.27 11.59
N MET A 128 11.92 12.73 11.58
CA MET A 128 11.10 12.63 10.37
C MET A 128 10.40 13.94 10.02
N ARG A 129 10.01 14.76 11.01
CA ARG A 129 9.39 16.07 10.74
C ARG A 129 10.31 17.00 9.95
N ASN A 130 11.62 16.91 10.20
CA ASN A 130 12.62 17.71 9.48
C ASN A 130 12.91 17.17 8.06
N SER A 131 12.33 16.04 7.68
CA SER A 131 12.51 15.36 6.40
C SER A 131 11.20 15.21 5.64
N LEU A 132 10.15 15.96 6.00
CA LEU A 132 8.91 16.00 5.21
C LEU A 132 9.20 16.58 3.83
N LEU A 133 8.76 15.86 2.80
CA LEU A 133 9.00 16.25 1.42
C LEU A 133 7.89 17.22 0.99
N ASP A 134 8.28 18.48 0.83
CA ASP A 134 7.38 19.59 0.50
C ASP A 134 7.34 19.93 -0.98
N GLU A 135 8.33 19.48 -1.75
CA GLU A 135 8.38 19.73 -3.19
C GLU A 135 7.55 18.71 -3.95
N ARG A 136 6.64 19.24 -4.76
CA ARG A 136 5.80 18.46 -5.64
C ARG A 136 6.53 18.31 -6.97
N TYR A 137 7.45 17.36 -7.04
CA TYR A 137 8.21 17.12 -8.27
C TYR A 137 7.33 16.84 -9.50
N TRP A 138 6.05 16.46 -9.33
CA TRP A 138 5.08 16.33 -10.44
C TRP A 138 4.33 17.59 -10.88
N GLU A 139 4.55 18.72 -10.22
CA GLU A 139 4.09 20.04 -10.70
C GLU A 139 5.23 20.85 -11.35
N THR A 140 6.48 20.39 -11.25
CA THR A 140 7.62 20.95 -11.97
C THR A 140 7.67 20.36 -13.38
N GLU A 141 6.86 20.93 -14.28
CA GLU A 141 6.84 20.90 -15.77
C GLU A 141 7.11 19.60 -16.58
N ASP A 142 7.54 18.47 -16.02
CA ASP A 142 7.99 17.28 -16.80
C ASP A 142 7.08 16.04 -16.62
N TRP A 143 6.18 16.05 -15.64
CA TRP A 143 5.38 14.86 -15.32
C TRP A 143 4.18 14.62 -16.23
N SER A 144 3.60 15.68 -16.78
CA SER A 144 2.59 15.54 -17.84
C SER A 144 3.17 14.87 -19.08
N ASP A 145 4.44 15.13 -19.40
CA ASP A 145 5.15 14.54 -20.52
C ASP A 145 5.56 13.09 -20.22
N PHE A 146 6.01 12.78 -19.00
CA PHE A 146 6.26 11.40 -18.55
C PHE A 146 4.99 10.52 -18.68
N MET A 147 3.84 11.02 -18.23
CA MET A 147 2.57 10.30 -18.30
C MET A 147 2.00 10.21 -19.73
N ALA A 148 2.30 11.20 -20.59
CA ALA A 148 1.84 11.24 -21.98
C ALA A 148 2.70 10.38 -22.92
N ASN A 149 4.00 10.28 -22.66
CA ASN A 149 4.97 9.68 -23.59
C ASN A 149 5.58 8.35 -23.11
N GLY A 150 5.32 7.93 -21.86
CA GLY A 150 5.49 6.56 -21.38
C GLY A 150 6.87 5.93 -21.63
N GLN A 151 7.74 5.94 -20.62
CA GLN A 151 8.99 5.15 -20.52
C GLN A 151 9.98 5.18 -21.71
N GLU A 152 9.81 6.00 -22.74
CA GLU A 152 10.85 6.27 -23.73
C GLU A 152 11.85 7.27 -23.16
N GLY A 153 12.75 6.82 -22.27
CA GLY A 153 13.84 7.68 -21.79
C GLY A 153 14.57 7.23 -20.53
N TYR A 154 13.97 6.33 -19.75
CA TYR A 154 14.65 5.71 -18.61
C TYR A 154 14.82 4.22 -18.91
N GLY A 155 15.78 3.92 -19.80
CA GLY A 155 16.40 2.60 -19.81
C GLY A 155 17.08 2.36 -18.46
N ASP A 156 17.30 1.11 -18.08
CA ASP A 156 18.04 0.76 -16.86
C ASP A 156 19.24 1.71 -16.68
N PRO A 157 19.41 2.34 -15.51
CA PRO A 157 20.50 3.31 -15.32
C PRO A 157 21.82 2.63 -15.70
N GLU A 158 22.55 3.23 -16.65
CA GLU A 158 23.90 2.74 -16.95
C GLU A 158 24.71 2.81 -15.65
N PRO A 159 25.44 1.73 -15.29
CA PRO A 159 26.28 1.74 -14.11
C PRO A 159 27.30 2.87 -14.22
N PRO A 160 27.73 3.46 -13.08
CA PRO A 160 28.68 4.57 -13.08
C PRO A 160 29.92 4.24 -13.91
N GLU A 161 30.34 5.18 -14.74
CA GLU A 161 31.47 4.99 -15.66
C GLU A 161 32.71 4.48 -14.91
N GLY A 162 33.09 3.22 -15.18
CA GLY A 162 34.26 2.59 -14.59
C GLY A 162 33.99 1.32 -13.77
N GLU A 163 32.73 0.99 -13.50
CA GLU A 163 32.39 -0.32 -12.91
C GLU A 163 32.01 -1.32 -14.01
N THR A 164 32.95 -2.20 -14.34
CA THR A 164 32.61 -3.40 -15.13
C THR A 164 31.67 -4.27 -14.30
N PRO A 165 30.55 -4.75 -14.86
CA PRO A 165 29.64 -5.64 -14.16
C PRO A 165 30.39 -6.86 -13.61
N ASN A 166 30.23 -7.13 -12.31
CA ASN A 166 30.73 -8.36 -11.71
C ASN A 166 29.96 -9.55 -12.34
N PRO A 167 30.65 -10.66 -12.67
CA PRO A 167 30.07 -11.79 -13.38
C PRO A 167 28.97 -12.52 -12.60
#